data_AF-A0A480A4W7-F1
#
_entry.id   AF-A0A480A4W7-F1
#
_cell.length_a   1.000
_cell.length_b   1.000
_cell.length_c   1.000
_cell.angle_alpha   90.00
_cell.angle_beta   90.00
_cell.angle_gamma   90.00
#
_symmetry.space_group_name_H-M   'P 1'
#
loop_
_entity.id
_entity.type
_entity.pdbx_description
1 polymer ?
#
loop_
_entity_poly.entity_id
_entity_poly.type
_entity_poly.pdbx_seq_one_letter_code
_entity_poly.pdbx_strand_id
1 'polypeptide(L)'
;MSQENAENLMKALVEFGFGSLGLTAEDFQCADQIIQLGYPPNRIDLITTPDGIDFTTCYQARIEIKIDNIFVNFIDLENLKLNKQASGRLQDLADLENLQD
;
A
#
# COMPACT_ATOMS: atom_id res chain seq x y z
N MET A 1 -3.70 4.79 10.24
CA MET A 1 -2.30 4.54 10.62
C MET A 1 -2.07 5.05 12.04
N SER A 2 -1.25 4.41 12.88
CA SER A 2 -0.88 4.95 14.20
C SER A 2 0.24 6.00 14.06
N GLN A 3 0.36 6.91 15.03
CA GLN A 3 1.45 7.89 15.12
C GLN A 3 2.83 7.20 15.04
N GLU A 4 3.03 6.14 15.81
CA GLU A 4 4.30 5.38 15.83
C GLU A 4 4.64 4.82 14.44
N ASN A 5 3.66 4.27 13.73
CA ASN A 5 3.91 3.72 12.40
C ASN A 5 4.19 4.82 11.36
N ALA A 6 3.55 5.99 11.50
CA ALA A 6 3.84 7.14 10.65
C ALA A 6 5.27 7.68 10.87
N GLU A 7 5.74 7.72 12.12
CA GLU A 7 7.12 8.10 12.44
C GLU A 7 8.14 7.09 11.91
N ASN A 8 7.84 5.80 11.99
CA ASN A 8 8.68 4.75 11.42
C ASN A 8 8.73 4.84 9.88
N LEU A 9 7.60 5.13 9.24
CA LEU A 9 7.55 5.40 7.81
C LEU A 9 8.40 6.62 7.43
N MET A 10 8.33 7.71 8.19
CA MET A 10 9.15 8.90 7.95
C MET A 10 10.66 8.59 8.02
N LYS A 11 11.10 7.79 9.00
CA LYS A 11 12.50 7.34 9.07
C LYS A 11 12.89 6.55 7.81
N ALA A 12 12.05 5.60 7.40
CA ALA A 12 12.30 4.80 6.21
C ALA A 12 12.37 5.66 4.93
N LEU A 13 11.48 6.66 4.78
CA LEU A 13 11.51 7.59 3.65
C LEU A 13 12.78 8.45 3.64
N VAL A 14 13.23 8.93 4.79
CA VAL A 14 14.49 9.68 4.91
C VAL A 14 15.68 8.80 4.50
N GLU A 15 15.77 7.58 5.03
CA GLU A 15 16.84 6.63 4.70
C GLU A 15 16.83 6.22 3.23
N PHE A 16 15.65 6.12 2.61
CA PHE A 16 15.50 5.82 1.20
C PHE A 16 15.90 6.99 0.27
N GLY A 17 15.93 8.23 0.79
CA GLY A 17 16.32 9.42 0.04
C GLY A 17 15.18 10.40 -0.29
N PHE A 18 14.01 10.23 0.33
CA PHE A 18 12.85 11.12 0.17
C PHE A 18 12.73 12.19 1.27
N GLY A 19 13.74 12.35 2.12
CA GLY A 19 13.68 13.30 3.25
C GLY A 19 13.50 14.78 2.86
N SER A 20 13.82 15.17 1.63
CA SER A 20 13.68 16.55 1.15
C SER A 20 12.29 16.89 0.59
N LEU A 21 11.34 15.94 0.60
CA LEU A 21 9.99 16.16 0.05
C LEU A 21 9.09 17.02 0.94
N GLY A 22 9.53 17.32 2.18
CA GLY A 22 8.74 18.12 3.13
C GLY A 22 7.52 17.39 3.69
N LEU A 23 7.43 16.08 3.53
CA LEU A 23 6.40 15.23 4.13
C LEU A 23 6.59 15.18 5.65
N THR A 24 5.48 15.05 6.37
CA THR A 24 5.47 14.88 7.82
C THR A 24 4.69 13.62 8.21
N ALA A 25 4.81 13.19 9.47
CA ALA A 25 4.09 12.01 9.96
C ALA A 25 2.57 12.22 9.95
N GLU A 26 2.10 13.46 10.06
CA GLU A 26 0.69 13.84 10.03
C GLU A 26 0.05 13.58 8.66
N ASP A 27 0.80 13.72 7.56
CA ASP A 27 0.31 13.48 6.20
C ASP A 27 -0.19 12.03 6.03
N PHE A 28 0.40 11.07 6.75
CA PHE A 28 0.04 9.65 6.71
C PHE A 28 -1.04 9.25 7.72
N GLN A 29 -1.44 10.17 8.60
CA GLN A 29 -2.52 9.95 9.56
C GLN A 29 -3.87 10.43 9.04
N CYS A 30 -3.88 11.26 8.01
CA CYS A 30 -5.09 11.61 7.28
C CYS A 30 -5.63 10.39 6.52
N ALA A 31 -6.91 10.09 6.75
CA ALA A 31 -7.63 9.10 5.95
C ALA A 31 -7.80 9.59 4.49
N ASP A 32 -8.06 8.64 3.60
CA ASP A 32 -8.36 8.88 2.18
C ASP A 32 -7.24 9.65 1.45
N GLN A 33 -5.99 9.42 1.82
CA GLN A 33 -4.82 10.01 1.18
C GLN A 33 -4.09 8.99 0.29
N ILE A 34 -3.63 9.50 -0.85
CA ILE A 34 -2.70 8.81 -1.74
C ILE A 34 -1.50 9.72 -1.95
N ILE A 35 -0.35 9.34 -1.40
CA ILE A 35 0.91 10.06 -1.55
C ILE A 35 1.74 9.35 -2.62
N GLN A 36 2.08 10.07 -3.69
CA GLN A 36 2.83 9.53 -4.82
C GLN A 36 4.29 9.98 -4.76
N LEU A 37 5.21 9.02 -4.81
CA LEU A 37 6.64 9.26 -4.78
C LEU A 37 7.27 8.84 -6.11
N GLY A 38 7.98 9.78 -6.75
CA GLY A 38 8.67 9.55 -8.02
C GLY A 38 7.73 9.56 -9.23
N TYR A 39 8.17 8.90 -10.30
CA TYR A 39 7.49 8.87 -11.59
C TYR A 39 7.63 7.48 -12.25
N PRO A 40 6.75 7.11 -13.18
CA PRO A 40 6.83 5.83 -13.90
C PRO A 40 8.20 5.62 -14.57
N PRO A 41 8.71 4.36 -14.66
CA PRO A 41 8.07 3.11 -14.22
C PRO A 41 8.23 2.82 -12.71
N ASN A 42 9.07 3.56 -12.00
CA ASN A 42 9.46 3.28 -10.61
C ASN A 42 8.74 4.22 -9.62
N ARG A 43 7.42 4.39 -9.79
CA ARG A 43 6.60 5.19 -8.87
C ARG A 43 6.18 4.33 -7.68
N ILE A 44 6.17 4.93 -6.49
CA ILE A 44 5.64 4.32 -5.26
C ILE A 44 4.40 5.10 -4.85
N ASP A 45 3.28 4.41 -4.68
CA ASP A 45 2.03 4.99 -4.19
C ASP A 45 1.81 4.51 -2.73
N LEU A 46 1.74 5.44 -1.78
CA LEU A 46 1.42 5.18 -0.38
C LEU A 46 -0.04 5.55 -0.11
N ILE A 47 -0.86 4.57 0.28
CA ILE A 47 -2.31 4.72 0.44
C ILE A 47 -2.66 4.55 1.92
N THR A 48 -3.33 5.54 2.52
CA THR A 48 -3.70 5.49 3.94
C THR A 48 -5.05 4.80 4.19
N THR A 49 -5.91 4.78 3.17
CA THR A 49 -7.24 4.16 3.22
C THR A 49 -7.52 3.42 1.92
N PRO A 50 -7.28 2.09 1.88
CA PRO A 50 -7.63 1.28 0.71
C PRO A 50 -9.14 1.06 0.61
N ASP A 51 -9.68 1.06 -0.60
CA ASP A 51 -11.12 0.89 -0.85
C ASP A 51 -11.61 -0.52 -0.48
N GLY A 52 -12.72 -0.58 0.26
CA GLY A 52 -13.47 -1.82 0.52
C GLY A 52 -12.78 -2.87 1.41
N ILE A 53 -11.61 -2.57 1.97
CA ILE A 53 -10.85 -3.46 2.85
C ILE A 53 -10.26 -2.69 4.04
N ASP A 54 -9.91 -3.40 5.10
CA ASP A 54 -9.21 -2.82 6.24
C ASP A 54 -7.78 -3.38 6.38
N PHE A 55 -6.85 -2.52 6.77
CA PHE A 55 -5.43 -2.89 6.87
C PHE A 55 -5.19 -3.99 7.89
N THR A 56 -5.89 -4.00 9.02
CA THR A 56 -5.63 -4.96 10.11
C THR A 56 -5.94 -6.38 9.66
N THR A 57 -7.11 -6.61 9.06
CA THR A 57 -7.51 -7.89 8.50
C THR A 57 -6.57 -8.33 7.38
N CYS A 58 -6.28 -7.44 6.42
CA CYS A 58 -5.38 -7.75 5.31
C CYS A 58 -3.97 -8.08 5.80
N TYR A 59 -3.46 -7.35 6.80
CA TYR A 59 -2.12 -7.59 7.34
C TYR A 59 -2.06 -8.91 8.12
N GLN A 60 -3.14 -9.35 8.76
CA GLN A 60 -3.18 -10.68 9.38
C GLN A 60 -3.17 -11.80 8.35
N ALA A 61 -3.88 -11.63 7.23
CA ALA A 61 -3.98 -12.61 6.16
C ALA A 61 -2.83 -12.56 5.13
N ARG A 62 -1.94 -11.57 5.23
CA ARG A 62 -0.87 -11.30 4.27
C ARG A 62 -0.04 -12.54 3.91
N ILE A 63 0.40 -12.57 2.65
CA ILE A 63 1.32 -13.60 2.14
C ILE A 63 2.74 -13.04 2.20
N GLU A 64 3.63 -13.72 2.92
CA GLU A 64 5.04 -13.36 2.96
C GLU A 64 5.82 -14.12 1.88
N ILE A 65 6.51 -13.39 1.01
CA ILE A 65 7.30 -13.94 -0.10
C ILE A 65 8.75 -13.48 0.04
N LYS A 66 9.71 -14.38 -0.22
CA LYS A 66 11.13 -14.07 -0.20
C LYS A 66 11.62 -13.66 -1.59
N ILE A 67 12.10 -12.42 -1.73
CA ILE A 67 12.68 -11.87 -2.97
C ILE A 67 14.09 -11.38 -2.65
N ASP A 68 15.10 -11.89 -3.37
CA ASP A 68 16.52 -11.49 -3.18
C ASP A 68 16.98 -11.46 -1.72
N ASN A 69 16.53 -12.46 -0.95
CA ASN A 69 16.79 -12.63 0.48
C ASN A 69 16.09 -11.65 1.44
N ILE A 70 15.11 -10.89 0.94
CA ILE A 70 14.24 -10.00 1.72
C ILE A 70 12.84 -10.62 1.77
N PHE A 71 12.23 -10.64 2.96
CA PHE A 71 10.82 -11.04 3.11
C PHE A 71 9.93 -9.82 2.84
N VAL A 72 8.99 -9.98 1.91
CA VAL A 72 8.06 -8.94 1.47
C VAL A 72 6.64 -9.41 1.72
N ASN A 73 5.85 -8.53 2.32
CA ASN A 73 4.43 -8.78 2.62
C ASN A 73 3.56 -8.37 1.43
N PHE A 74 2.77 -9.30 0.93
CA PHE A 74 1.76 -9.08 -0.09
C PHE A 74 0.36 -9.23 0.51
N ILE A 75 -0.60 -8.45 0.01
CA ILE A 75 -2.02 -8.71 0.27
C ILE A 75 -2.38 -10.09 -0.29
N ASP A 76 -3.19 -10.85 0.43
CA ASP A 76 -3.68 -12.13 -0.05
C ASP A 76 -4.68 -11.97 -1.20
N LEU A 77 -4.96 -13.07 -1.90
CA LEU A 77 -5.79 -13.07 -3.09
C LEU A 77 -7.25 -12.66 -2.81
N GLU A 78 -7.81 -13.09 -1.67
CA GLU A 78 -9.21 -12.80 -1.34
C GLU A 78 -9.41 -11.30 -1.07
N ASN A 79 -8.57 -10.72 -0.22
CA ASN A 79 -8.63 -9.29 0.08
C ASN A 79 -8.25 -8.42 -1.14
N LEU A 80 -7.33 -8.89 -1.99
CA LEU A 80 -7.03 -8.21 -3.25
C LEU A 80 -8.25 -8.16 -4.18
N LYS A 81 -9.00 -9.26 -4.30
CA LYS A 81 -10.24 -9.32 -5.10
C LYS A 81 -11.27 -8.32 -4.57
N LEU A 82 -11.47 -8.26 -3.25
CA LEU A 82 -12.39 -7.29 -2.61
C LEU A 82 -11.98 -5.85 -2.90
N ASN A 83 -10.69 -5.53 -2.76
CA ASN A 83 -10.19 -4.18 -3.03
C ASN A 83 -10.38 -3.77 -4.49
N LYS A 84 -10.05 -4.66 -5.44
CA LYS A 84 -10.25 -4.42 -6.88
C LYS A 84 -11.72 -4.18 -7.23
N GLN A 85 -12.63 -4.91 -6.58
CA GLN A 85 -14.06 -4.75 -6.81
C GLN A 85 -14.55 -3.39 -6.27
N ALA A 86 -14.06 -2.98 -5.10
CA ALA A 86 -14.45 -1.74 -4.45
C ALA A 86 -13.89 -0.50 -5.14
N SER A 87 -12.63 -0.54 -5.61
CA SER A 87 -11.99 0.57 -6.32
C SER A 87 -12.64 0.85 -7.69
N GLY A 88 -13.24 -0.19 -8.31
CA GLY A 88 -14.01 -0.08 -9.54
C GLY A 88 -13.23 0.41 -10.77
N ARG A 89 -11.89 0.41 -10.73
CA ARG A 89 -11.07 0.83 -11.87
C ARG A 89 -11.30 -0.14 -13.03
N LEU A 90 -11.41 0.37 -14.26
CA LEU A 90 -11.70 -0.49 -15.44
C LEU A 90 -10.72 -1.68 -15.57
N GLN A 91 -9.44 -1.44 -15.30
CA GLN A 91 -8.44 -2.51 -15.29
C GLN A 91 -8.66 -3.50 -14.14
N ASP A 92 -9.03 -3.02 -12.95
CA ASP A 92 -9.29 -3.90 -11.81
C ASP A 92 -10.48 -4.83 -12.08
N LEU A 93 -11.55 -4.30 -12.67
CA LEU A 93 -12.71 -5.10 -13.07
C LEU A 93 -12.34 -6.16 -14.11
N ALA A 94 -11.54 -5.80 -15.12
CA ALA A 94 -11.04 -6.74 -16.10
C ALA A 94 -10.08 -7.79 -15.50
N ASP A 95 -9.25 -7.40 -14.54
CA ASP A 95 -8.34 -8.32 -13.84
C ASP A 95 -9.12 -9.33 -13.00
N LEU A 96 -10.22 -8.92 -12.35
CA LEU A 96 -11.07 -9.80 -11.54
C LEU A 96 -11.64 -10.97 -12.33
N GLU A 97 -11.95 -10.77 -13.62
CA GLU A 97 -12.41 -11.85 -14.50
C GLU A 97 -11.32 -12.91 -14.75
N ASN A 98 -10.05 -12.55 -14.57
CA ASN A 98 -8.89 -13.40 -14.87
C ASN A 98 -8.18 -13.95 -13.62
N LEU A 99 -8.50 -13.45 -12.43
CA LEU A 99 -7.97 -13.94 -11.15
C LEU A 99 -8.71 -15.21 -10.72
N GLN A 100 -8.31 -16.36 -11.29
CA GLN A 100 -8.79 -17.68 -10.87
C GLN A 100 -8.20 -18.10 -9.51
N ASP A 101 -8.82 -19.09 -8.86
CA ASP A 101 -8.48 -19.60 -7.52
C ASP A 101 -7.15 -20.35 -7.44
#